data_AF-A0A257EQP6-F1
#
_entry.id   AF-A0A257EQP6-F1
#
_cell.length_a   1.000
_cell.length_b   1.000
_cell.length_c   1.000
_cell.angle_alpha   90.00
_cell.angle_beta   90.00
_cell.angle_gamma   90.00
#
_symmetry.space_group_name_H-M   'P 1'
#
loop_
_entity.id
_entity.type
_entity.pdbx_description
1 polymer ?
#
loop_
_entity_poly.entity_id
_entity_poly.type
_entity_poly.pdbx_seq_one_letter_code
_entity_poly.pdbx_strand_id
1 'polypeptide(L)'
;MKSNLTPIMLLAVAGLSLAACNKKPEDKAADAVRSNTEAVADSVDANADKVEDQGKASADAMANSAENKADAMHNQADAIKAQGEVKADAIEANKATVSTTTDKTTVTTRK
;
A
#
# COMPACT_ATOMS: atom_id res chain seq x y z
N MET A 1 -34.32 -33.40 -22.95
CA MET A 1 -33.45 -32.48 -22.20
C MET A 1 -34.00 -31.08 -22.41
N LYS A 2 -34.42 -30.41 -21.34
CA LYS A 2 -35.15 -29.13 -21.39
C LYS A 2 -34.12 -28.04 -21.10
N SER A 3 -33.75 -27.27 -22.12
CA SER A 3 -32.80 -26.16 -21.99
C SER A 3 -33.41 -25.05 -21.15
N ASN A 4 -32.83 -24.80 -19.98
CA ASN A 4 -33.11 -23.63 -19.18
C ASN A 4 -32.40 -22.43 -19.82
N LEU A 5 -33.19 -21.61 -20.52
CA LEU A 5 -32.80 -20.32 -21.04
C LEU A 5 -32.69 -19.33 -19.86
N THR A 6 -31.51 -19.19 -19.27
CA THR A 6 -31.25 -18.21 -18.21
C THR A 6 -31.05 -16.82 -18.83
N PRO A 7 -31.92 -15.82 -18.54
CA PRO A 7 -31.82 -14.49 -19.11
C PRO A 7 -31.13 -13.55 -18.11
N ILE A 8 -29.81 -13.48 -18.10
CA ILE A 8 -29.08 -12.40 -17.41
C ILE A 8 -27.86 -12.02 -18.26
N MET A 9 -28.15 -11.55 -19.46
CA MET A 9 -27.26 -10.70 -20.23
C MET A 9 -27.74 -9.26 -20.01
N LEU A 10 -26.78 -8.33 -19.85
CA LEU A 10 -26.94 -6.89 -19.60
C LEU A 10 -27.10 -6.41 -18.15
N LEU A 11 -25.99 -6.39 -17.42
CA LEU A 11 -25.76 -5.34 -16.39
C LEU A 11 -24.27 -5.01 -16.21
N ALA A 12 -23.52 -4.95 -17.32
CA ALA A 12 -22.08 -4.71 -17.31
C ALA A 12 -21.64 -3.53 -18.22
N VAL A 13 -22.43 -2.45 -18.31
CA VAL A 13 -22.07 -1.22 -19.08
C VAL A 13 -22.26 0.06 -18.26
N ALA A 14 -22.32 -0.01 -16.93
CA ALA A 14 -22.34 1.20 -16.08
C ALA A 14 -20.95 1.62 -15.55
N GLY A 15 -19.87 0.92 -15.94
CA GLY A 15 -18.51 1.18 -15.41
C GLY A 15 -17.58 2.00 -16.31
N LEU A 16 -17.93 2.19 -17.59
CA LEU A 16 -17.00 2.80 -18.57
C LEU A 16 -17.10 4.33 -18.65
N SER A 17 -18.17 4.93 -18.13
CA SER A 17 -18.33 6.39 -18.05
C SER A 17 -17.77 7.00 -16.76
N LEU A 18 -17.42 6.18 -15.75
CA LEU A 18 -16.80 6.64 -14.50
C LEU A 18 -15.26 6.67 -14.57
N ALA A 19 -14.65 6.00 -15.54
CA ALA A 19 -13.19 5.97 -15.72
C ALA A 19 -12.59 7.30 -16.21
N ALA A 20 -13.42 8.26 -16.64
CA ALA A 20 -12.98 9.55 -17.18
C ALA A 20 -13.25 10.75 -16.23
N CYS A 21 -13.88 10.53 -15.07
CA CYS A 21 -14.24 11.61 -14.15
C CYS A 21 -14.09 11.16 -12.69
N ASN A 22 -12.87 11.15 -12.15
CA ASN A 22 -12.55 11.62 -10.79
C ASN A 22 -11.10 11.31 -10.44
N LYS A 23 -10.53 12.10 -9.53
CA LYS A 23 -9.19 11.86 -8.96
C LYS A 23 -8.99 10.40 -8.56
N LYS A 24 -7.83 9.87 -8.92
CA LYS A 24 -7.55 8.45 -9.11
C LYS A 24 -7.72 7.65 -7.80
N PRO A 25 -8.59 6.63 -7.76
CA PRO A 25 -8.71 5.75 -6.59
C PRO A 25 -7.41 4.97 -6.33
N GLU A 26 -6.55 4.80 -7.33
CA GLU A 26 -5.25 4.12 -7.19
C GLU A 26 -4.20 5.00 -6.50
N ASP A 27 -4.13 6.30 -6.81
CA ASP A 27 -3.26 7.25 -6.10
C ASP A 27 -3.69 7.35 -4.62
N LYS A 28 -5.01 7.34 -4.37
CA LYS A 28 -5.59 7.25 -3.03
C LYS A 28 -5.20 5.96 -2.30
N ALA A 29 -5.10 4.85 -3.02
CA ALA A 29 -4.72 3.55 -2.45
C ALA A 29 -3.22 3.50 -2.11
N ALA A 30 -2.35 4.03 -2.98
CA ALA A 30 -0.92 4.15 -2.70
C ALA A 30 -0.66 5.07 -1.49
N ASP A 31 -1.28 6.24 -1.45
CA ASP A 31 -1.20 7.17 -0.30
C ASP A 31 -1.73 6.52 0.98
N ALA A 32 -2.83 5.77 0.91
CA ALA A 32 -3.37 5.07 2.07
C ALA A 32 -2.42 3.99 2.58
N VAL A 33 -1.74 3.27 1.69
CA VAL A 33 -0.72 2.28 2.07
C VAL A 33 0.45 2.98 2.75
N ARG A 34 1.03 4.02 2.12
CA ARG A 34 2.15 4.79 2.69
C ARG A 34 1.79 5.33 4.08
N SER A 35 0.67 6.05 4.18
CA SER A 35 0.21 6.65 5.44
C SER A 35 -0.07 5.61 6.52
N ASN A 36 -0.60 4.43 6.16
CA ASN A 36 -0.83 3.36 7.13
C ASN A 36 0.50 2.75 7.62
N THR A 37 1.44 2.47 6.71
CA THR A 37 2.76 1.95 7.09
C THR A 37 3.60 2.96 7.86
N GLU A 38 3.52 4.25 7.54
CA GLU A 38 4.13 5.33 8.31
C GLU A 38 3.55 5.38 9.73
N ALA A 39 2.22 5.38 9.87
CA ALA A 39 1.59 5.40 11.19
C ALA A 39 1.95 4.17 12.04
N VAL A 40 2.07 2.99 11.42
CA VAL A 40 2.52 1.78 12.11
C VAL A 40 4.01 1.87 12.48
N ALA A 41 4.87 2.31 11.57
CA ALA A 41 6.29 2.49 11.81
C ALA A 41 6.56 3.51 12.92
N ASP A 42 5.90 4.66 12.89
CA ASP A 42 6.03 5.69 13.92
C ASP A 42 5.54 5.18 15.29
N SER A 43 4.50 4.33 15.32
CA SER A 43 4.07 3.69 16.56
C SER A 43 5.09 2.65 17.08
N VAL A 44 5.88 2.03 16.21
CA VAL A 44 6.94 1.11 16.58
C VAL A 44 8.16 1.89 17.09
N ASP A 45 8.54 2.97 16.41
CA ASP A 45 9.60 3.91 16.84
C ASP A 45 9.29 4.50 18.21
N ALA A 46 8.08 5.02 18.42
CA ALA A 46 7.69 5.59 19.71
C ALA A 46 7.73 4.54 20.86
N ASN A 47 7.52 3.25 20.55
CA ASN A 47 7.73 2.18 21.53
C ASN A 47 9.21 1.87 21.74
N ALA A 48 10.04 1.95 20.69
CA ALA A 48 11.50 1.80 20.78
C ALA A 48 12.10 2.88 21.70
N ASP A 49 11.75 4.15 21.47
CA ASP A 49 12.17 5.28 22.29
C ASP A 49 11.80 5.07 23.76
N LYS A 50 10.58 4.61 24.02
CA LYS A 50 10.12 4.33 25.38
C LYS A 50 10.90 3.19 26.05
N VAL A 51 11.27 2.16 25.28
CA VAL A 51 12.09 1.05 25.76
C VAL A 51 13.51 1.54 26.07
N GLU A 52 14.09 2.37 25.20
CA GLU A 52 15.41 2.97 25.40
C GLU A 52 15.44 3.86 26.65
N ASP A 53 14.43 4.74 26.82
CA ASP A 53 14.30 5.61 27.99
C ASP A 53 14.15 4.82 29.29
N GLN A 54 13.39 3.71 29.28
CA GLN A 54 13.30 2.80 30.43
C GLN A 54 14.61 2.06 30.70
N GLY A 55 15.35 1.74 29.64
CA GLY A 55 16.68 1.15 29.69
C GLY A 55 17.72 2.06 30.32
N LYS A 56 17.76 3.33 29.91
CA LYS A 56 18.67 4.36 30.45
C LYS A 56 18.44 4.64 31.94
N ALA A 57 17.21 4.45 32.43
CA ALA A 57 16.89 4.57 33.86
C ALA A 57 17.27 3.33 34.69
N SER A 58 17.72 2.23 34.04
CA SER A 58 18.03 0.95 34.67
C SER A 58 19.54 0.66 34.71
N ALA A 59 19.97 -0.28 35.57
CA ALA A 59 21.38 -0.66 35.69
C ALA A 59 21.97 -1.18 34.35
N ASP A 60 23.28 -1.02 34.11
CA ASP A 60 23.98 -1.23 32.83
C ASP A 60 23.57 -2.49 32.03
N ALA A 61 23.34 -3.62 32.70
CA ALA A 61 22.93 -4.86 32.03
C ALA A 61 21.51 -4.78 31.41
N MET A 62 20.60 -4.05 32.04
CA MET A 62 19.26 -3.79 31.50
C MET A 62 19.29 -2.70 30.42
N ALA A 63 20.20 -1.72 30.54
CA ALA A 63 20.40 -0.69 29.52
C ALA A 63 20.80 -1.30 28.17
N ASN A 64 21.83 -2.17 28.15
CA ASN A 64 22.25 -2.87 26.93
C ASN A 64 21.15 -3.76 26.32
N SER A 65 20.36 -4.42 27.17
CA SER A 65 19.26 -5.25 26.69
C SER A 65 18.10 -4.43 26.14
N ALA A 66 17.88 -3.23 26.68
CA ALA A 66 16.86 -2.31 26.20
C ALA A 66 17.28 -1.66 24.87
N GLU A 67 18.54 -1.23 24.75
CA GLU A 67 19.12 -0.65 23.54
C GLU A 67 19.04 -1.65 22.37
N ASN A 68 19.48 -2.90 22.56
CA ASN A 68 19.34 -3.96 21.55
C ASN A 68 17.88 -4.19 21.11
N LYS A 69 16.93 -3.97 22.01
CA LYS A 69 15.50 -4.19 21.76
C LYS A 69 14.88 -2.99 21.05
N ALA A 70 15.32 -1.77 21.37
CA ALA A 70 14.99 -0.55 20.66
C ALA A 70 15.54 -0.61 19.22
N ASP A 71 16.80 -1.01 19.04
CA ASP A 71 17.41 -1.21 17.72
C ASP A 71 16.64 -2.22 16.87
N ALA A 72 16.20 -3.34 17.46
CA ALA A 72 15.38 -4.31 16.75
C ALA A 72 14.03 -3.73 16.31
N MET A 73 13.43 -2.84 17.13
CA MET A 73 12.18 -2.17 16.80
C MET A 73 12.37 -1.10 15.71
N HIS A 74 13.43 -0.29 15.76
CA HIS A 74 13.77 0.65 14.69
C HIS A 74 13.99 -0.07 13.35
N ASN A 75 14.77 -1.16 13.35
CA ASN A 75 14.97 -1.99 12.16
C ASN A 75 13.65 -2.56 11.63
N GLN A 76 12.71 -2.91 12.52
CA GLN A 76 11.39 -3.37 12.13
C GLN A 76 10.54 -2.23 11.53
N ALA A 77 10.59 -1.03 12.09
CA ALA A 77 9.91 0.16 11.57
C ALA A 77 10.41 0.51 10.16
N ASP A 78 11.72 0.49 9.94
CA ASP A 78 12.35 0.70 8.63
C ASP A 78 11.92 -0.36 7.62
N ALA A 79 11.88 -1.64 8.02
CA ALA A 79 11.39 -2.70 7.15
C ALA A 79 9.91 -2.53 6.77
N ILE A 80 9.07 -2.03 7.68
CA ILE A 80 7.66 -1.72 7.43
C ILE A 80 7.52 -0.56 6.44
N LYS A 81 8.27 0.54 6.64
CA LYS A 81 8.32 1.66 5.68
C LYS A 81 8.76 1.19 4.30
N ALA A 82 9.86 0.44 4.21
CA ALA A 82 10.36 -0.08 2.94
C ALA A 82 9.35 -1.00 2.23
N GLN A 83 8.65 -1.87 2.95
CA GLN A 83 7.59 -2.70 2.37
C GLN A 83 6.38 -1.88 1.92
N GLY A 84 6.04 -0.82 2.66
CA GLY A 84 4.99 0.14 2.29
C GLY A 84 5.30 0.83 0.97
N GLU A 85 6.51 1.36 0.84
CA GLU A 85 6.99 2.00 -0.39
C GLU A 85 6.98 1.04 -1.57
N VAL A 86 7.52 -0.17 -1.43
CA VAL A 86 7.50 -1.18 -2.52
C VAL A 86 6.07 -1.50 -2.97
N LYS A 87 5.11 -1.58 -2.04
CA LYS A 87 3.71 -1.83 -2.37
C LYS A 87 3.07 -0.63 -3.06
N ALA A 88 3.34 0.59 -2.57
CA ALA A 88 2.84 1.82 -3.17
C ALA A 88 3.40 1.99 -4.60
N ASP A 89 4.69 1.76 -4.78
CA ASP A 89 5.36 1.78 -6.08
C ASP A 89 4.80 0.72 -7.03
N ALA A 90 4.48 -0.49 -6.55
CA ALA A 90 3.85 -1.52 -7.37
C ALA A 90 2.43 -1.13 -7.84
N ILE A 91 1.67 -0.40 -7.02
CA ILE A 91 0.36 0.14 -7.37
C ILE A 91 0.51 1.23 -8.44
N GLU A 92 1.49 2.12 -8.28
CA GLU A 92 1.79 3.19 -9.25
C GLU A 92 2.38 2.65 -10.57
N ALA A 93 3.21 1.60 -10.51
CA ALA A 93 3.82 0.96 -11.67
C ALA A 93 2.81 0.17 -12.51
N ASN A 94 1.85 -0.53 -11.89
CA ASN A 94 0.74 -1.15 -12.61
C ASN A 94 -0.12 -0.13 -13.37
N LYS A 95 -0.15 1.14 -12.92
CA LYS A 95 -0.76 2.23 -13.69
C LYS A 95 0.06 2.59 -14.94
N ALA A 96 1.39 2.53 -14.90
CA ALA A 96 2.23 2.83 -16.07
C ALA A 96 2.00 1.81 -17.21
N THR A 97 1.81 0.54 -16.89
CA THR A 97 1.56 -0.52 -17.88
C THR A 97 0.12 -0.48 -18.44
N VAL A 98 -0.87 -0.16 -17.60
CA VAL A 98 -2.29 -0.02 -18.02
C VAL A 98 -2.54 1.25 -18.84
N SER A 99 -1.88 2.37 -18.50
CA SER A 99 -2.00 3.62 -19.25
C SER A 99 -1.40 3.50 -20.67
N THR A 100 -0.33 2.72 -20.84
CA THR A 100 0.33 2.54 -22.15
C THR A 100 -0.43 1.59 -23.08
N THR A 101 -1.18 0.64 -22.53
CA THR A 101 -1.99 -0.33 -23.31
C THR A 101 -3.29 0.29 -23.83
N THR A 102 -3.84 1.26 -23.10
CA THR A 102 -5.08 1.96 -23.47
C THR A 102 -4.85 2.89 -24.67
N ASP A 103 -3.71 3.58 -24.76
CA ASP A 103 -3.40 4.49 -25.88
C ASP A 103 -3.22 3.76 -27.23
N LYS A 104 -2.66 2.53 -27.23
CA LYS A 104 -2.49 1.77 -28.48
C LYS A 104 -3.77 1.14 -29.02
N THR A 105 -4.79 0.96 -28.18
CA THR A 105 -6.03 0.30 -28.62
C THR A 105 -6.99 1.29 -29.30
N THR A 106 -6.95 2.58 -28.95
CA THR A 106 -7.88 3.58 -29.51
C THR A 106 -7.49 4.09 -30.91
N VAL A 107 -6.21 3.98 -31.31
CA VAL A 107 -5.74 4.49 -32.62
C VAL A 107 -6.01 3.51 -33.78
N THR A 108 -6.16 2.20 -33.51
CA THR A 108 -6.25 1.17 -34.58
C THR A 108 -7.68 0.90 -35.05
N THR A 109 -8.72 1.45 -34.43
CA THR A 109 -10.13 1.23 -34.81
C THR A 109 -10.75 2.43 -35.57
N ARG A 110 -9.91 3.31 -36.15
CA ARG A 110 -10.35 4.29 -37.15
C ARG A 110 -9.54 4.13 -38.44
N LYS A 111 -9.85 3.11 -39.23
CA LYS A 111 -9.65 3.14 -40.68
C LYS A 111 -10.60 2.18 -41.36
#